data_AF-A0AAE3CF50-F1
#
_entry.id   AF-A0AAE3CF50-F1
#
_cell.length_a   1.000
_cell.length_b   1.000
_cell.length_c   1.000
_cell.angle_alpha   90.00
_cell.angle_beta   90.00
_cell.angle_gamma   90.00
#
_symmetry.space_group_name_H-M   'P 1'
#
loop_
_entity.id
_entity.type
_entity.pdbx_description
1 polymer ?
#
loop_
_entity_poly.entity_id
_entity_poly.type
_entity_poly.pdbx_seq_one_letter_code
_entity_poly.pdbx_strand_id
1 'polypeptide(L)' 'MAADRLVGMSKEDVKAFLEELQMVYREYFRMREHKTRDDLIILNNLARFISQLKRILQEMGGSA' A
#
# COMPACT_ATOMS: atom_id res chain seq x y z
N MET A 1 -2.05 -2.79 14.80
CA MET A 1 -2.73 -2.24 13.61
C MET A 1 -1.68 -1.79 12.59
N ALA A 2 -1.99 -1.70 11.30
CA ALA A 2 -0.98 -1.35 10.28
C ALA A 2 -0.34 0.04 10.50
N ALA A 3 -1.04 0.93 11.20
CA ALA A 3 -0.55 2.22 11.66
C ALA A 3 0.64 2.10 12.65
N ASP A 4 0.67 1.07 13.51
CA ASP A 4 1.75 0.90 14.51
C ASP A 4 3.11 0.63 13.86
N ARG A 5 3.11 0.06 12.64
CA ARG A 5 4.34 -0.21 11.87
C ARG A 5 4.90 1.02 11.17
N LEU A 6 4.13 2.10 11.11
CA LEU A 6 4.52 3.35 10.44
C LEU A 6 4.93 4.43 11.46
N VAL A 7 4.75 4.16 12.75
CA VAL A 7 5.19 5.03 13.84
C VAL A 7 6.71 5.14 13.78
N GLY A 8 7.21 6.34 13.47
CA GLY A 8 8.64 6.64 13.37
C GLY A 8 9.22 6.62 11.95
N MET A 9 8.43 6.30 10.91
CA MET A 9 8.88 6.44 9.52
C MET A 9 8.82 7.90 9.06
N SER A 10 9.83 8.34 8.28
CA SER A 10 9.78 9.66 7.65
C SER A 10 8.74 9.69 6.53
N LYS A 11 8.33 10.89 6.10
CA LYS A 11 7.39 11.05 4.98
C LYS A 11 7.94 10.42 3.69
N GLU A 12 9.25 10.54 3.48
CA GLU A 12 10.00 9.98 2.36
C GLU A 12 9.97 8.45 2.40
N ASP A 13 10.18 7.85 3.58
CA ASP A 13 10.12 6.39 3.74
C ASP A 13 8.71 5.85 3.45
N VAL A 14 7.67 6.55 3.93
CA VAL A 14 6.28 6.15 3.67
C VAL A 14 5.95 6.28 2.17
N LYS A 15 6.51 7.28 1.46
CA LYS A 15 6.37 7.40 0.00
C LYS A 15 7.07 6.25 -0.73
N ALA A 16 8.33 5.97 -0.39
CA ALA A 16 9.09 4.88 -1.01
C ALA A 16 8.38 3.53 -0.80
N PHE A 17 7.89 3.29 0.41
CA PHE A 17 7.14 2.09 0.73
C PHE A 17 5.82 2.00 -0.04
N LEU A 18 5.09 3.11 -0.19
CA LEU A 18 3.89 3.16 -1.03
C LEU A 18 4.18 2.83 -2.49
N GLU A 19 5.28 3.33 -3.05
CA GLU A 19 5.70 3.05 -4.43
C GLU A 19 6.02 1.57 -4.64
N GLU A 20 6.77 0.96 -3.72
CA GLU A 20 7.08 -0.46 -3.72
C GLU A 20 5.80 -1.31 -3.64
N LEU A 21 4.89 -0.97 -2.72
CA LEU A 21 3.64 -1.70 -2.56
C LEU A 21 2.75 -1.63 -3.81
N GLN A 22 2.73 -0.48 -4.50
CA GLN A 22 2.05 -0.34 -5.79
C GLN A 22 2.70 -1.16 -6.90
N MET A 23 4.03 -1.28 -6.90
CA MET A 23 4.75 -2.15 -7.83
C MET A 23 4.35 -3.61 -7.60
N VAL A 24 4.41 -4.09 -6.35
CA VAL A 24 4.01 -5.46 -5.98
C VAL A 24 2.56 -5.74 -6.37
N TYR A 25 1.64 -4.81 -6.11
CA TYR A 25 0.24 -4.96 -6.54
C TYR A 25 0.12 -5.16 -8.06
N ARG A 26 0.81 -4.33 -8.86
CA ARG A 26 0.77 -4.40 -10.33
C ARG A 26 1.39 -5.70 -10.85
N GLU A 27 2.52 -6.11 -10.29
CA GLU A 27 3.19 -7.35 -10.68
C GLU A 27 2.33 -8.57 -10.34
N TYR A 28 1.82 -8.64 -9.11
CA TYR A 28 0.92 -9.72 -8.67
C TYR A 28 -0.34 -9.79 -9.55
N PHE A 29 -0.91 -8.63 -9.88
CA PHE A 29 -2.04 -8.56 -10.80
C PHE A 29 -1.70 -9.06 -12.21
N ARG A 30 -0.45 -8.94 -12.67
CA ARG A 30 -0.03 -9.38 -14.02
C ARG A 30 0.42 -10.84 -14.08
N MET A 31 0.90 -11.42 -12.98
CA MET A 31 1.47 -12.78 -12.97
C MET A 31 0.50 -13.90 -13.38
N ARG A 32 -0.81 -13.67 -13.30
CA ARG A 32 -1.83 -14.71 -13.60
C ARG A 32 -2.91 -14.15 -14.52
N GLU A 33 -3.20 -14.83 -15.62
CA GLU A 33 -4.32 -14.49 -16.49
C GLU A 33 -5.67 -14.68 -15.78
N HIS A 34 -5.83 -15.79 -15.07
CA HIS A 34 -7.00 -16.07 -14.22
C HIS A 34 -6.64 -15.97 -12.74
N LYS A 35 -7.41 -15.18 -11.98
CA LYS A 35 -7.25 -14.99 -10.54
C LYS A 35 -8.13 -15.97 -9.77
N THR A 36 -7.54 -16.67 -8.82
CA THR A 36 -8.28 -17.44 -7.81
C THR A 36 -8.95 -16.50 -6.81
N ARG A 37 -9.84 -17.05 -5.98
CA ARG A 37 -10.43 -16.30 -4.86
C ARG A 37 -9.36 -15.74 -3.92
N ASP A 38 -8.31 -16.52 -3.65
CA ASP A 38 -7.23 -16.11 -2.75
C ASP A 38 -6.40 -14.97 -3.35
N ASP A 39 -6.16 -15.02 -4.67
CA ASP A 39 -5.50 -13.91 -5.37
C ASP A 39 -6.29 -12.60 -5.23
N LEU A 40 -7.63 -12.67 -5.32
CA LEU A 40 -8.49 -11.50 -5.14
C LEU A 40 -8.47 -10.98 -3.70
N ILE A 41 -8.40 -11.87 -2.71
CA ILE A 41 -8.25 -11.49 -1.30
C ILE A 41 -6.92 -10.75 -1.09
N ILE A 42 -5.82 -11.29 -1.62
CA ILE A 42 -4.48 -10.68 -1.55
C ILE A 42 -4.49 -9.29 -2.20
N LEU A 43 -5.02 -9.18 -3.43
CA LEU A 43 -5.12 -7.92 -4.15
C LEU A 43 -5.97 -6.89 -3.40
N ASN A 44 -7.10 -7.30 -2.81
CA ASN A 44 -7.95 -6.41 -2.01
C ASN A 44 -7.23 -5.92 -0.75
N ASN A 45 -6.49 -6.80 -0.07
CA ASN A 45 -5.71 -6.42 1.11
C ASN A 45 -4.59 -5.43 0.75
N LEU A 46 -3.88 -5.67 -0.35
CA LEU A 46 -2.87 -4.74 -0.87
C LEU A 46 -3.49 -3.39 -1.24
N ALA A 47 -4.61 -3.38 -1.97
CA ALA A 47 -5.31 -2.15 -2.36
C ALA A 47 -5.78 -1.34 -1.14
N ARG A 48 -6.30 -2.02 -0.11
CA ARG A 48 -6.70 -1.38 1.16
C ARG A 48 -5.50 -0.75 1.85
N PHE A 49 -4.38 -1.45 1.90
CA PHE A 49 -3.18 -0.95 2.56
C PHE A 49 -2.54 0.23 1.80
N ILE A 50 -2.47 0.16 0.46
CA ILE A 50 -2.09 1.28 -0.41
C ILE A 50 -2.96 2.52 -0.12
N SER A 51 -4.27 2.34 0.01
CA SER A 51 -5.20 3.44 0.28
C SER A 51 -4.98 4.07 1.66
N GLN A 52 -4.67 3.24 2.67
CA GLN A 52 -4.33 3.72 4.01
C GLN A 52 -3.02 4.53 4.00
N LEU A 53 -1.98 4.03 3.33
CA LEU A 53 -0.71 4.75 3.21
C LEU A 53 -0.85 6.10 2.49
N LYS A 54 -1.66 6.16 1.42
CA LYS A 54 -1.98 7.43 0.73
C LYS A 54 -2.62 8.45 1.68
N ARG A 55 -3.57 8.00 2.50
CA ARG A 55 -4.22 8.86 3.49
C ARG A 55 -3.22 9.37 4.55
N ILE A 56 -2.37 8.49 5.06
CA ILE A 56 -1.31 8.88 6.02
C ILE A 56 -0.37 9.91 5.40
N LEU A 57 0.07 9.70 4.15
CA LEU A 57 0.92 10.67 3.45
C LEU A 57 0.24 12.04 3.24
N GLN A 58 -1.07 12.06 3.00
CA GLN A 58 -1.85 13.29 2.92
C GLN A 58 -1.91 13.98 4.29
N GLU A 59 -2.16 13.24 5.37
CA GLU A 59 -2.19 13.76 6.74
C GLU A 59 -0.80 14.31 7.15
N MET A 60 0.30 13.64 6.78
CA MET A 60 1.68 14.12 6.98
C MET A 60 2.05 15.34 6.10
N GLY A 61 1.31 15.58 5.01
CA GLY A 61 1.46 16.77 4.16
C GLY A 61 0.52 17.91 4.51
N GLY A 62 -0.55 17.62 5.23
CA GLY A 62 -1.57 18.55 5.69
C GLY A 62 -1.26 19.05 7.10
N SER A 63 -0.20 19.83 7.23
CA SER A 63 0.05 20.70 8.38
C SER A 63 0.77 21.92 7.83
N ALA A 64 0.00 22.74 7.12
CA ALA A 64 0.38 24.08 6.66
C ALA A 64 -0.68 25.06 7.18
#